data_AF-A0A671T5Z9-F1
#
_entry.id   AF-A0A671T5Z9-F1
#
_cell.length_a   1.000
_cell.length_b   1.000
_cell.length_c   1.000
_cell.angle_alpha   90.00
_cell.angle_beta   90.00
_cell.angle_gamma   90.00
#
_symmetry.space_group_name_H-M   'P 1'
#
loop_
_entity.id
_entity.type
_entity.pdbx_description
1 polymer ?
#
loop_
_entity_poly.entity_id
_entity_poly.type
_entity_poly.pdbx_seq_one_letter_code
_entity_poly.pdbx_strand_id
1 'polypeptide(L)' 'QLSLLQKKLLAELPEDALIVAGRFPFPDWTACKVEGEGVDRAWAYHIQELRHRYQSQDKHEKTS' A
#
# COMPACT_ATOMS: atom_id res chain seq x y z
N GLN A 1 -1.93 3.83 14.30
CA GLN A 1 -2.14 2.37 14.35
C GLN A 1 -2.00 1.68 12.98
N LEU A 2 -2.54 2.23 11.88
CA LEU A 2 -2.35 1.67 10.52
C LEU A 2 -0.92 1.79 9.95
N SER A 3 -0.21 2.86 10.31
CA SER A 3 1.17 3.10 9.86
C SER A 3 2.16 2.00 10.24
N LEU A 4 1.97 1.32 11.38
CA LEU A 4 2.84 0.19 11.77
C LEU A 4 2.56 -1.06 10.92
N LEU A 5 1.29 -1.35 10.64
CA LEU A 5 0.91 -2.48 9.79
C LEU A 5 1.44 -2.28 8.36
N GLN A 6 1.26 -1.10 7.78
CA GLN A 6 1.81 -0.76 6.46
C GLN A 6 3.33 -0.98 6.41
N LYS A 7 4.07 -0.52 7.43
CA LYS A 7 5.52 -0.73 7.53
C LYS A 7 5.90 -2.21 7.58
N LYS A 8 5.19 -3.01 8.40
CA LYS A 8 5.46 -4.45 8.52
C LYS A 8 5.18 -5.19 7.21
N LEU A 9 4.05 -4.92 6.57
CA LEU A 9 3.68 -5.54 5.30
C LEU A 9 4.70 -5.23 4.20
N LEU A 10 5.18 -3.99 4.12
CA LEU A 10 6.25 -3.59 3.18
C LEU A 10 7.59 -4.26 3.48
N ALA A 11 7.91 -4.53 4.74
CA ALA A 11 9.19 -5.13 5.13
C ALA A 11 9.19 -6.66 4.98
N GLU A 12 8.05 -7.32 5.26
CA GLU A 12 8.00 -8.78 5.45
C GLU A 12 7.46 -9.55 4.24
N LEU A 13 6.65 -8.93 3.37
CA LEU A 13 6.06 -9.65 2.23
C LEU A 13 7.01 -9.79 1.03
N PRO A 14 6.86 -10.86 0.21
CA PRO A 14 7.55 -10.98 -1.07
C PRO A 14 7.29 -9.82 -2.04
N GLU A 15 8.17 -9.62 -3.02
CA GLU A 15 8.06 -8.54 -3.99
C GLU A 15 6.81 -8.66 -4.90
N ASP A 16 6.47 -9.87 -5.29
CA ASP A 16 5.31 -10.22 -6.13
C ASP A 16 3.99 -10.33 -5.36
N ALA A 17 4.01 -10.07 -4.04
CA ALA A 17 2.82 -10.19 -3.21
C ALA A 17 1.74 -9.14 -3.57
N LEU A 18 0.47 -9.59 -3.53
CA LEU A 18 -0.71 -8.76 -3.66
C LEU A 18 -1.48 -8.74 -2.33
N ILE A 19 -1.70 -7.55 -1.78
CA ILE A 19 -2.51 -7.35 -0.58
C ILE A 19 -3.93 -6.99 -1.01
N VAL A 20 -4.94 -7.66 -0.44
CA VAL A 20 -6.35 -7.29 -0.61
C VAL A 20 -6.92 -6.89 0.75
N ALA A 21 -7.38 -5.65 0.87
CA ALA A 21 -8.03 -5.13 2.07
C ALA A 21 -9.51 -4.88 1.79
N GLY A 22 -10.39 -5.30 2.71
CA GLY A 22 -11.81 -4.99 2.68
C GLY A 22 -12.18 -3.94 3.73
N ARG A 23 -13.23 -3.15 3.46
CA ARG A 23 -13.82 -2.10 4.32
C ARG A 23 -12.92 -0.89 4.64
N PHE A 24 -11.66 -1.10 4.97
CA PHE A 24 -10.73 -0.05 5.38
C PHE A 24 -9.48 -0.07 4.48
N PRO A 25 -9.33 0.91 3.57
CA PRO A 25 -8.12 1.03 2.77
C PRO A 25 -6.94 1.47 3.62
N PHE A 26 -5.73 1.23 3.11
CA PHE A 26 -4.52 1.84 3.63
C PHE A 26 -4.39 3.28 3.10
N PRO A 27 -4.42 4.32 3.96
CA PRO A 27 -4.57 5.70 3.53
C PRO A 27 -3.37 6.24 2.74
N ASP A 28 -2.15 5.76 3.02
CA ASP A 28 -0.94 6.24 2.34
C ASP A 28 -0.58 5.43 1.09
N TRP A 29 -1.39 4.42 0.75
CA TRP A 29 -1.13 3.51 -0.36
C TRP A 29 -2.09 3.76 -1.50
N THR A 30 -1.56 3.78 -2.72
CA THR A 30 -2.39 3.78 -3.91
C THR A 30 -2.74 2.35 -4.28
N ALA A 31 -4.04 2.06 -4.35
CA ALA A 31 -4.52 0.76 -4.81
C ALA A 31 -4.30 0.62 -6.33
N CYS A 32 -3.84 -0.55 -6.77
CA CYS A 32 -3.79 -0.89 -8.20
C CYS A 32 -5.19 -1.21 -8.74
N LYS A 33 -6.10 -1.65 -7.86
CA LYS A 33 -7.47 -1.98 -8.20
C LYS A 33 -8.41 -1.74 -7.02
N VAL A 34 -9.62 -1.27 -7.30
CA VAL A 34 -10.70 -1.10 -6.33
C VAL A 34 -11.94 -1.75 -6.93
N GLU A 35 -12.60 -2.62 -6.16
CA GLU A 35 -13.78 -3.37 -6.61
C GLU A 35 -14.87 -3.35 -5.54
N GLY A 36 -16.13 -3.42 -5.95
CA GLY A 36 -17.29 -3.41 -5.07
C GLY A 36 -17.71 -2.02 -4.55
N GLU A 37 -18.82 -2.00 -3.81
CA GLU A 37 -19.48 -0.77 -3.36
C GLU A 37 -19.80 -0.81 -1.86
N GLY A 38 -19.89 0.37 -1.24
CA GLY A 38 -20.23 0.50 0.17
C GLY A 38 -19.33 -0.35 1.08
N VAL A 39 -19.96 -1.19 1.89
CA VAL A 39 -19.28 -2.08 2.86
C VAL A 39 -18.58 -3.28 2.21
N ASP A 40 -18.92 -3.59 0.96
CA ASP A 40 -18.37 -4.70 0.19
C ASP A 40 -17.18 -4.27 -0.67
N ARG A 41 -16.79 -2.98 -0.58
CA ARG A 41 -15.64 -2.46 -1.30
C ARG A 41 -14.33 -3.07 -0.79
N ALA A 42 -13.47 -3.44 -1.73
CA ALA A 42 -12.12 -3.94 -1.51
C ALA A 42 -11.08 -3.17 -2.34
N TRP A 43 -9.84 -3.15 -1.83
CA TRP A 43 -8.69 -2.50 -2.44
C TRP A 43 -7.55 -3.50 -2.57
N ALA A 44 -6.91 -3.52 -3.73
CA ALA A 44 -5.75 -4.35 -4.00
C ALA A 44 -4.48 -3.50 -4.14
N TYR A 45 -3.35 -4.00 -3.62
CA TYR A 45 -2.07 -3.30 -3.62
C TYR A 45 -0.92 -4.25 -3.97
N HIS A 46 -0.11 -3.91 -4.98
CA HIS A 46 1.12 -4.64 -5.29
C HIS A 46 2.28 -4.15 -4.43
N ILE A 47 2.96 -5.06 -3.74
CA ILE A 47 4.12 -4.71 -2.90
C ILE A 47 5.24 -4.05 -3.70
N GLN A 48 5.55 -4.59 -4.88
CA GLN A 48 6.54 -4.02 -5.78
C GLN A 48 6.26 -2.53 -6.08
N GLU A 49 5.04 -2.21 -6.52
CA GLU A 49 4.66 -0.84 -6.86
C GLU A 49 4.73 0.10 -5.66
N LEU A 50 4.28 -0.36 -4.48
CA LEU A 50 4.35 0.43 -3.26
C LEU A 50 5.81 0.75 -2.91
N ARG A 51 6.71 -0.23 -2.89
CA ARG A 51 8.13 -0.01 -2.57
C ARG A 51 8.79 0.97 -3.53
N HIS A 52 8.53 0.86 -4.83
CA HIS A 52 9.05 1.81 -5.82
C HIS A 52 8.61 3.25 -5.53
N ARG A 53 7.36 3.45 -5.11
CA ARG A 53 6.84 4.78 -4.77
C ARG A 53 7.43 5.33 -3.46
N TYR A 54 7.55 4.50 -2.42
CA TYR A 54 8.17 4.90 -1.16
C TYR A 54 9.64 5.31 -1.34
N GLN A 55 10.41 4.54 -2.11
CA GLN A 55 11.81 4.89 -2.41
C GLN A 55 11.94 6.20 -3.22
N SER A 56 10.92 6.56 -3.99
CA SER A 56 10.89 7.79 -4.76
C SER A 56 10.53 9.01 -3.89
N GLN A 57 9.67 8.83 -2.89
CA GLN A 57 9.29 9.87 -1.92
C GLN A 57 10.43 10.19 -0.93
N ASP A 58 11.12 9.16 -0.41
CA ASP A 58 12.30 9.34 0.45
C ASP A 58 13.44 10.14 -0.20
N LYS A 59 13.53 10.11 -1.55
CA LYS A 59 14.53 10.90 -2.29
C LYS A 59 14.14 12.36 -2.44
N HIS A 60 12.85 12.69 -2.53
CA HIS A 60 12.40 14.07 -2.67
C HIS A 60 12.55 14.85 -1.35
N GLU A 61 12.32 14.20 -0.21
CA GLU A 61 12.42 14.82 1.11
C GLU A 61 13.88 15.03 1.57
N LYS A 62 14.85 14.29 1.02
CA LYS A 62 16.28 14.47 1.32
C LYS A 62 17.00 15.50 0.44
N THR A 63 16.29 16.07 -0.54
CA THR A 63 16.87 17.02 -1.51
C THR A 63 16.22 18.41 -1.39
N SER A 64 15.49 18.70 -0.32
CA SER A 64 14.88 19.99 0.00
C SER A 64 15.33 20.48 1.37
#